data_AF-S3JCU7-F1
#
_entry.id   AF-S3JCU7-F1
#
_cell.length_a   1.000
_cell.length_b   1.000
_cell.length_c   1.000
_cell.angle_alpha   90.00
_cell.angle_beta   90.00
_cell.angle_gamma   90.00
#
_symmetry.space_group_name_H-M   'P 1'
#
loop_
_entity.id
_entity.type
_entity.pdbx_description
1 polymer ?
#
loop_
_entity_poly.entity_id
_entity_poly.type
_entity_poly.pdbx_seq_one_letter_code
_entity_poly.pdbx_strand_id
1 'polypeptide(L)'
;MNRRKVEAYIREHQDHVAIAKLKRNIPLTDRDLSALEEMLFSAAEIESRQRFEEVFGQTKSLKLLILEIVGLDPAGIRVAARQAAKQAFACYLQGTNFSANQIRFIENIIDFPAKNGVIEPGALSGPPFTDNHAEGLDGRFNY
;
A
#
# COMPACT_ATOMS: atom_id res chain seq x y z
N MET A 1 -29.58 12.21 -1.21
CA MET A 1 -28.16 11.94 -1.53
C MET A 1 -28.08 10.76 -2.50
N ASN A 2 -27.26 10.82 -3.56
CA ASN A 2 -27.12 9.75 -4.55
C ASN A 2 -25.70 9.16 -4.51
N ARG A 3 -25.57 7.86 -4.23
CA ARG A 3 -24.28 7.17 -4.12
C ARG A 3 -23.37 7.41 -5.33
N ARG A 4 -23.89 7.31 -6.55
CA ARG A 4 -23.09 7.49 -7.78
C ARG A 4 -22.55 8.91 -7.93
N LYS A 5 -23.32 9.91 -7.50
CA LYS A 5 -22.87 11.32 -7.53
C LYS A 5 -21.74 11.55 -6.53
N VAL A 6 -21.85 10.99 -5.33
CA VAL A 6 -20.78 11.07 -4.32
C VAL A 6 -19.50 10.37 -4.79
N GLU A 7 -19.63 9.16 -5.36
CA GLU A 7 -18.47 8.46 -5.92
C GLU A 7 -17.83 9.22 -7.10
N ALA A 8 -18.64 9.86 -7.96
CA ALA A 8 -18.14 10.70 -9.05
C ALA A 8 -17.38 11.92 -8.50
N TYR A 9 -17.96 12.63 -7.52
CA TYR A 9 -17.33 13.75 -6.83
C TYR A 9 -15.96 13.37 -6.26
N ILE A 10 -15.88 12.22 -5.56
CA ILE A 10 -14.61 11.69 -5.02
C ILE A 10 -13.59 11.40 -6.12
N ARG A 11 -14.04 10.86 -7.27
CA ARG A 11 -13.15 10.58 -8.42
C ARG A 11 -12.66 11.85 -9.12
N GLU A 12 -13.46 12.92 -9.12
CA GLU A 12 -13.08 14.21 -9.70
C GLU A 12 -12.01 14.93 -8.85
N HIS A 13 -12.01 14.71 -7.53
CA HIS A 13 -11.09 15.37 -6.59
C HIS A 13 -9.89 14.50 -6.18
N GLN A 14 -9.42 13.62 -7.07
CA GLN A 14 -8.29 12.73 -6.80
C GLN A 14 -6.94 13.45 -6.61
N ASP A 15 -6.84 14.70 -7.07
CA ASP A 15 -5.72 15.62 -6.89
C ASP A 15 -5.70 16.28 -5.50
N HIS A 16 -6.82 16.23 -4.76
CA HIS A 16 -6.87 16.69 -3.39
C HIS A 16 -5.81 15.97 -2.53
N VAL A 17 -5.06 16.74 -1.73
CA VAL A 17 -3.87 16.26 -1.01
C VAL A 17 -4.10 14.99 -0.21
N ALA A 18 -5.24 14.88 0.48
CA ALA A 18 -5.57 13.71 1.28
C ALA A 18 -5.87 12.47 0.41
N ILE A 19 -6.59 12.64 -0.71
CA ILE A 19 -6.89 11.53 -1.62
C ILE A 19 -5.61 11.08 -2.33
N ALA A 20 -4.81 12.03 -2.82
CA ALA A 20 -3.53 11.74 -3.45
C ALA A 20 -2.58 10.97 -2.53
N LYS A 21 -2.55 11.30 -1.22
CA LYS A 21 -1.79 10.55 -0.21
C LYS A 21 -2.34 9.13 -0.01
N LEU A 22 -3.66 8.96 0.12
CA LEU A 22 -4.28 7.63 0.23
C LEU A 22 -3.91 6.74 -0.96
N LYS A 23 -4.04 7.25 -2.19
CA LYS A 23 -3.69 6.51 -3.42
C LYS A 23 -2.25 6.01 -3.45
N ARG A 24 -1.33 6.76 -2.83
CA ARG A 24 0.10 6.45 -2.74
C ARG A 24 0.45 5.62 -1.50
N ASN A 25 -0.56 5.19 -0.74
CA ASN A 25 -0.42 4.49 0.54
C ASN A 25 0.43 5.27 1.56
N ILE A 26 0.26 6.60 1.58
CA ILE A 26 0.94 7.51 2.51
C ILE A 26 0.01 7.76 3.70
N PRO A 27 0.49 7.65 4.96
CA PRO A 27 -0.30 7.97 6.14
C PRO A 27 -0.86 9.39 6.10
N LEU A 28 -2.12 9.54 6.48
CA LEU A 28 -2.76 10.83 6.65
C LEU A 28 -2.46 11.40 8.03
N THR A 29 -2.09 12.68 8.06
CA THR A 29 -2.02 13.49 9.28
C THR A 29 -3.42 13.95 9.69
N ASP A 30 -3.58 14.45 10.93
CA ASP A 30 -4.86 15.01 11.38
C ASP A 30 -5.34 16.17 10.49
N ARG A 31 -4.41 17.00 10.00
CA ARG A 31 -4.72 18.06 9.04
C ARG A 31 -5.23 17.52 7.71
N ASP A 32 -4.66 16.42 7.22
CA ASP A 32 -5.15 15.77 6.01
C ASP A 32 -6.56 15.20 6.21
N LEU A 33 -6.86 14.67 7.41
CA LEU A 33 -8.19 14.16 7.75
C LEU A 33 -9.22 15.27 7.82
N SER A 34 -8.90 16.39 8.48
CA SER A 34 -9.79 17.55 8.52
C SER A 34 -10.07 18.10 7.12
N ALA A 35 -9.04 18.25 6.28
CA ALA A 35 -9.21 18.71 4.91
C ALA A 35 -10.05 17.74 4.06
N LEU A 36 -9.89 16.43 4.29
CA LEU A 36 -10.68 15.40 3.63
C LEU A 36 -12.15 15.45 4.04
N GLU A 37 -12.44 15.57 5.34
CA GLU A 37 -13.81 15.71 5.83
C GLU A 37 -14.43 17.03 5.34
N GLU A 38 -13.70 18.13 5.37
CA GLU A 38 -14.16 19.43 4.89
C GLU A 38 -14.50 19.39 3.40
N MET A 39 -13.63 18.83 2.56
CA MET A 39 -13.88 18.67 1.13
C MET A 39 -15.16 17.85 0.87
N LEU A 40 -15.33 16.74 1.57
CA LEU A 40 -16.52 15.89 1.40
C LEU A 40 -17.79 16.58 1.90
N PHE A 41 -17.81 17.08 3.13
CA PHE A 41 -19.04 17.59 3.73
C PHE A 41 -19.40 19.03 3.32
N SER A 42 -18.54 19.68 2.54
CA SER A 42 -18.86 20.96 1.86
C SER A 42 -19.42 20.76 0.45
N ALA A 43 -19.40 19.52 -0.09
CA ALA A 43 -19.88 19.22 -1.42
C ALA A 43 -21.42 19.21 -1.48
N ALA A 44 -22.00 19.81 -2.53
CA ALA A 44 -23.45 19.84 -2.72
C ALA A 44 -24.05 18.43 -2.90
N GLU A 45 -23.23 17.48 -3.37
CA GLU A 45 -23.57 16.07 -3.54
C GLU A 45 -23.78 15.34 -2.21
N ILE A 46 -23.21 15.87 -1.12
CA ILE A 46 -23.19 15.27 0.22
C ILE A 46 -24.05 16.13 1.15
N GLU A 47 -25.32 15.73 1.30
CA GLU A 47 -26.33 16.49 2.05
C GLU A 47 -25.98 16.67 3.54
N SER A 48 -25.49 15.61 4.20
CA SER A 48 -25.05 15.64 5.59
C SER A 48 -24.21 14.41 5.93
N ARG A 49 -23.43 14.49 7.02
CA ARG A 49 -22.66 13.35 7.55
C ARG A 49 -23.56 12.16 7.92
N GLN A 50 -24.71 12.44 8.52
CA GLN A 50 -25.70 11.39 8.84
C GLN A 50 -26.19 10.69 7.56
N ARG A 51 -26.57 11.45 6.54
CA ARG A 51 -27.07 10.86 5.29
C ARG A 51 -25.98 10.09 4.55
N PHE A 52 -24.73 10.57 4.64
CA PHE A 52 -23.56 9.88 4.14
C PHE A 52 -23.42 8.49 4.78
N GLU A 53 -23.45 8.42 6.11
CA GLU A 53 -23.34 7.19 6.88
C GLU A 53 -24.50 6.22 6.61
N GLU A 54 -25.72 6.70 6.36
CA GLU A 54 -26.86 5.86 5.97
C GLU A 54 -26.67 5.14 4.62
N VAL A 55 -25.98 5.77 3.66
CA VAL A 55 -25.79 5.23 2.30
C VAL A 55 -24.52 4.40 2.17
N PHE A 56 -23.46 4.76 2.89
CA PHE A 56 -22.16 4.09 2.83
C PHE A 56 -21.90 3.15 4.00
N GLY A 57 -22.71 3.22 5.05
CA GLY A 57 -22.57 2.44 6.28
C GLY A 57 -21.58 3.07 7.27
N GLN A 58 -21.73 2.73 8.55
CA GLN A 58 -20.86 3.19 9.65
C GLN A 58 -19.70 2.24 9.95
N THR A 59 -19.75 1.01 9.43
CA THR A 59 -18.74 -0.03 9.72
C THR A 59 -17.43 0.18 8.98
N LYS A 60 -17.42 0.97 7.90
CA LYS A 60 -16.22 1.23 7.10
C LYS A 60 -15.66 2.62 7.42
N SER A 61 -14.36 2.69 7.69
CA SER A 61 -13.69 3.97 7.85
C SER A 61 -13.70 4.78 6.55
N LEU A 62 -13.76 6.09 6.65
CA LEU A 62 -13.76 6.99 5.49
C LEU A 62 -12.56 6.75 4.56
N LYS A 63 -11.38 6.48 5.15
CA LYS A 63 -10.14 6.14 4.41
C LYS A 63 -10.35 4.94 3.49
N LEU A 64 -10.94 3.87 4.00
CA LEU A 64 -11.17 2.64 3.25
C LEU A 64 -12.21 2.84 2.14
N LEU A 65 -13.27 3.60 2.43
CA LEU A 65 -14.28 3.92 1.42
C LEU A 65 -13.69 4.71 0.25
N ILE A 66 -12.89 5.74 0.53
CA ILE A 66 -12.23 6.51 -0.54
C ILE A 66 -11.31 5.59 -1.36
N LEU A 67 -10.48 4.78 -0.70
CA LEU A 67 -9.60 3.83 -1.37
C LEU A 67 -10.35 2.82 -2.26
N GLU A 68 -11.54 2.37 -1.85
CA GLU A 68 -12.39 1.51 -2.69
C GLU A 68 -12.92 2.23 -3.94
N ILE A 69 -13.17 3.53 -3.84
CA ILE A 69 -13.70 4.35 -4.94
C ILE A 69 -12.61 4.73 -5.95
N VAL A 70 -11.42 5.10 -5.47
CA VAL A 70 -10.33 5.65 -6.31
C VAL A 70 -9.21 4.65 -6.61
N GLY A 71 -9.08 3.59 -5.82
CA GLY A 71 -8.00 2.62 -5.92
C GLY A 71 -6.63 3.16 -5.48
N LEU A 72 -5.64 2.28 -5.43
CA LEU A 72 -4.23 2.67 -5.29
C LEU A 72 -3.65 3.02 -6.66
N ASP A 73 -2.73 3.97 -6.69
CA ASP A 73 -1.92 4.21 -7.88
C ASP A 73 -0.75 3.22 -7.95
N PRO A 74 0.03 3.19 -9.05
CA PRO A 74 1.15 2.27 -9.17
C PRO A 74 2.18 2.39 -8.05
N ALA A 75 2.35 3.56 -7.42
CA ALA A 75 3.25 3.72 -6.28
C ALA A 75 2.66 3.13 -5.00
N GLY A 76 1.39 3.39 -4.72
CA GLY A 76 0.67 2.80 -3.59
C GLY A 76 0.60 1.29 -3.65
N ILE A 77 0.37 0.71 -4.85
CA ILE A 77 0.37 -0.74 -5.06
C ILE A 77 1.72 -1.34 -4.67
N ARG A 78 2.84 -0.72 -5.08
CA ARG A 78 4.19 -1.19 -4.70
C ARG A 78 4.43 -1.13 -3.20
N VAL A 79 4.00 -0.05 -2.53
CA VAL A 79 4.13 0.07 -1.08
C VAL A 79 3.34 -1.03 -0.38
N ALA A 80 2.10 -1.28 -0.80
CA ALA A 80 1.26 -2.34 -0.25
C ALA A 80 1.85 -3.74 -0.49
N ALA A 81 2.33 -4.03 -1.70
CA ALA A 81 2.98 -5.30 -2.04
C ALA A 81 4.23 -5.55 -1.19
N ARG A 82 5.05 -4.51 -0.99
CA ARG A 82 6.24 -4.57 -0.12
C ARG A 82 5.86 -4.86 1.33
N GLN A 83 4.83 -4.20 1.86
CA GLN A 83 4.35 -4.45 3.22
C GLN A 83 3.81 -5.89 3.38
N ALA A 84 3.04 -6.38 2.41
CA ALA A 84 2.52 -7.74 2.42
C ALA A 84 3.65 -8.78 2.37
N ALA A 85 4.68 -8.55 1.54
CA ALA A 85 5.87 -9.40 1.49
C ALA A 85 6.59 -9.41 2.85
N LYS A 86 6.83 -8.24 3.47
CA LYS A 86 7.43 -8.16 4.82
C LYS A 86 6.63 -8.95 5.86
N GLN A 87 5.31 -8.86 5.85
CA GLN A 87 4.47 -9.61 6.80
C GLN A 87 4.55 -11.12 6.58
N ALA A 88 4.47 -11.58 5.32
CA ALA A 88 4.60 -13.00 5.00
C ALA A 88 5.95 -13.56 5.43
N PHE A 89 7.03 -12.80 5.19
CA PHE A 89 8.37 -13.19 5.63
C PHE A 89 8.54 -13.11 7.15
N ALA A 90 7.96 -12.13 7.84
CA ALA A 90 8.01 -12.07 9.31
C ALA A 90 7.44 -13.35 9.94
N CYS A 91 6.31 -13.86 9.41
CA CYS A 91 5.77 -15.16 9.83
C CYS A 91 6.72 -16.33 9.54
N TYR A 92 7.39 -16.32 8.39
CA TYR A 92 8.38 -17.36 8.02
C TYR A 92 9.63 -17.33 8.93
N LEU A 93 10.11 -16.14 9.29
CA LEU A 93 11.28 -15.94 10.14
C LEU A 93 11.02 -16.29 11.62
N GLN A 94 9.77 -16.25 12.09
CA GLN A 94 9.42 -16.51 13.50
C GLN A 94 9.65 -17.97 13.95
N GLY A 95 9.92 -18.91 13.03
CA GLY A 95 10.16 -20.33 13.35
C GLY A 95 11.57 -20.83 13.04
N THR A 96 12.49 -19.96 12.63
CA THR A 96 13.78 -20.34 12.03
C THR A 96 14.89 -19.42 12.54
N ASN A 97 16.03 -20.02 12.91
CA ASN A 97 17.16 -19.26 13.48
C ASN A 97 18.04 -18.69 12.37
N PHE A 98 17.49 -17.75 11.59
CA PHE A 98 18.22 -17.10 10.50
C PHE A 98 19.34 -16.21 11.03
N SER A 99 20.50 -16.28 10.38
CA SER A 99 21.59 -15.34 10.61
C SER A 99 21.21 -13.93 10.14
N ALA A 100 21.86 -12.91 10.70
CA ALA A 100 21.70 -11.52 10.26
C ALA A 100 21.92 -11.34 8.75
N ASN A 101 22.82 -12.13 8.16
CA ASN A 101 23.10 -12.10 6.72
C ASN A 101 21.96 -12.66 5.87
N GLN A 102 21.23 -13.67 6.36
CA GLN A 102 20.06 -14.23 5.68
C GLN A 102 18.85 -13.28 5.80
N ILE A 103 18.66 -12.65 6.96
CA ILE A 103 17.60 -11.63 7.15
C ILE A 103 17.82 -10.45 6.19
N ARG A 104 19.03 -9.88 6.15
CA ARG A 104 19.35 -8.77 5.22
C ARG A 104 19.17 -9.16 3.76
N PHE A 105 19.47 -10.41 3.42
CA PHE A 105 19.27 -10.91 2.07
C PHE A 105 17.78 -10.97 1.68
N ILE A 106 16.93 -11.46 2.58
CA ILE A 106 15.47 -11.47 2.39
C ILE A 106 14.92 -10.05 2.26
N GLU A 107 15.39 -9.12 3.09
CA GLU A 107 15.01 -7.70 3.00
C GLU A 107 15.37 -7.11 1.63
N ASN A 108 16.54 -7.45 1.07
CA ASN A 108 16.93 -7.01 -0.26
C ASN A 108 16.01 -7.56 -1.36
N ILE A 109 15.53 -8.80 -1.24
CA ILE A 109 14.56 -9.37 -2.20
C ILE A 109 13.24 -8.60 -2.13
N ILE A 110 12.73 -8.35 -0.93
CA ILE A 110 11.47 -7.63 -0.71
C ILE A 110 11.55 -6.21 -1.28
N ASP A 111 12.73 -5.61 -1.22
CA ASP A 111 12.99 -4.25 -1.64
C ASP A 111 13.29 -4.15 -3.14
N PHE A 112 13.54 -5.27 -3.80
CA PHE A 112 13.91 -5.31 -5.21
C PHE A 112 12.72 -4.94 -6.11
N PRO A 113 12.93 -4.12 -7.17
CA PRO A 113 11.88 -3.78 -8.12
C PRO A 113 11.39 -5.02 -8.89
N ALA A 114 10.25 -5.57 -8.49
CA ALA A 114 9.56 -6.62 -9.24
C ALA A 114 8.77 -6.02 -10.41
N LYS A 115 8.83 -6.63 -11.59
CA LYS A 115 8.01 -6.26 -12.75
C LYS A 115 6.72 -7.05 -12.69
N ASN A 116 5.57 -6.37 -12.60
CA ASN A 116 4.26 -7.01 -12.43
C ASN A 116 4.19 -7.98 -11.23
N GLY A 117 4.93 -7.68 -10.15
CA GLY A 117 5.00 -8.56 -8.97
C GLY A 117 5.87 -9.80 -9.14
N VAL A 118 6.56 -9.95 -10.28
CA VAL A 118 7.49 -11.06 -10.54
C VAL A 118 8.92 -10.53 -10.58
N ILE A 119 9.81 -11.22 -9.86
CA ILE A 119 11.25 -11.05 -10.00
C ILE A 119 11.70 -12.07 -11.05
N GLU A 120 12.38 -11.61 -12.09
CA GLU A 120 12.95 -12.49 -13.11
C GLU A 120 13.94 -13.46 -12.43
N PRO A 121 13.85 -14.79 -12.64
CA PRO A 121 14.68 -15.76 -11.93
C PRO A 121 16.19 -15.47 -12.00
N GLY A 122 16.67 -14.98 -13.15
CA GLY A 122 18.08 -14.62 -13.34
C GLY A 122 18.53 -13.34 -12.61
N ALA A 123 17.61 -12.51 -12.13
CA ALA A 123 17.94 -11.26 -11.45
C ALA A 123 18.59 -11.50 -10.08
N LEU A 124 18.26 -12.62 -9.42
CA LEU A 124 18.78 -12.96 -8.09
C LEU A 124 20.21 -13.55 -8.15
N SER A 125 20.69 -13.89 -9.35
CA SER A 125 22.04 -14.38 -9.62
C SER A 125 23.02 -13.27 -10.04
N GLY A 126 22.58 -12.01 -10.07
CA GLY A 126 23.40 -10.84 -10.38
C GLY A 126 23.43 -9.81 -9.25
N PRO A 127 24.21 -8.72 -9.41
CA PRO A 127 24.17 -7.57 -8.51
C PRO A 127 22.74 -7.01 -8.37
N PRO A 128 22.29 -6.60 -7.16
CA PRO A 128 23.06 -6.44 -5.92
C PRO A 128 23.12 -7.69 -5.02
N PHE A 129 22.57 -8.83 -5.46
CA PHE A 129 22.39 -10.02 -4.62
C PHE A 129 23.70 -10.81 -4.43
N THR A 130 24.60 -10.73 -5.41
CA THR A 130 25.94 -11.32 -5.39
C THR A 130 27.01 -10.41 -4.77
N ASP A 131 26.73 -9.11 -4.59
CA ASP A 131 27.71 -8.13 -4.07
C ASP A 131 28.20 -8.44 -2.64
N ASN A 132 27.36 -9.11 -1.85
CA ASN A 132 27.66 -9.44 -0.46
C ASN A 132 27.95 -10.95 -0.23
N HIS A 133 27.87 -11.79 -1.26
CA HIS A 133 28.18 -13.23 -1.19
C HIS A 133 28.39 -13.80 -2.59
N ALA A 134 29.57 -14.36 -2.87
CA ALA A 134 29.98 -14.79 -4.21
C ALA A 134 29.06 -15.86 -4.85
N GLU A 135 28.36 -16.64 -4.04
CA GLU A 135 27.43 -17.69 -4.48
C GLU A 135 25.96 -17.25 -4.51
N GLY A 136 25.64 -15.97 -4.28
CA GLY A 136 24.27 -15.45 -4.39
C GLY A 136 23.28 -16.09 -3.40
N LEU A 137 22.13 -16.55 -3.91
CA LEU A 137 21.08 -17.27 -3.17
C LEU A 137 21.54 -18.63 -2.66
N ASP A 138 22.17 -19.41 -3.54
CA ASP A 138 22.40 -20.84 -3.33
C ASP A 138 23.40 -21.09 -2.20
N GLY A 139 24.44 -20.25 -2.08
CA GLY A 139 25.40 -20.34 -0.98
C GLY A 139 24.88 -19.85 0.38
N ARG A 140 23.78 -19.07 0.42
CA ARG A 140 23.25 -18.47 1.67
C ARG A 140 22.23 -19.32 2.41
N PHE A 141 21.55 -20.24 1.72
CA PHE A 141 20.44 -21.03 2.28
C PHE A 141 20.67 -22.55 2.19
N ASN A 142 21.92 -23.00 2.00
CA ASN A 142 22.24 -24.43 2.04
C ASN A 142 21.75 -25.08 3.36
N TYR A 143 21.04 -26.21 3.21
CA TYR A 143 20.48 -27.05 4.28
C TYR A 143 21.55 -27.86 5.02
#